data_AF-A0A531KL36-F1
#
_entry.id   AF-A0A531KL36-F1
#
_cell.length_a   1.000
_cell.length_b   1.000
_cell.length_c   1.000
_cell.angle_alpha   90.00
_cell.angle_beta   90.00
_cell.angle_gamma   90.00
#
_symmetry.space_group_name_H-M   'P 1'
#
loop_
_entity.id
_entity.type
_entity.pdbx_description
1 polymer ?
#
loop_
_entity_poly.entity_id
_entity_poly.type
_entity_poly.pdbx_seq_one_letter_code
_entity_poly.pdbx_strand_id
1 'polypeptide(L)' 'MLRKLLIGTALGSGLAFAAHAQDVKEVEMLHWWTSGGEAAALNVLKEDLAKQGFAWK' A
#
# COMPACT_ATOMS: atom_id res chain seq x y z
N MET A 1 -14.60 38.76 37.15
CA MET A 1 -15.03 37.48 36.55
C MET A 1 -14.59 37.31 35.08
N LEU A 2 -13.52 37.98 34.63
CA LEU A 2 -13.06 37.92 33.22
C LEU A 2 -11.69 37.23 33.04
N ARG A 3 -11.00 36.87 34.14
CA ARG A 3 -9.69 36.20 34.11
C ARG A 3 -9.76 34.67 34.02
N LYS A 4 -10.94 34.07 34.17
CA LYS A 4 -11.14 32.61 34.08
C LYS A 4 -11.42 32.12 32.65
N LEU A 5 -11.55 33.03 31.68
CA LEU A 5 -11.95 32.73 30.30
C LEU A 5 -10.77 32.73 29.31
N LEU A 6 -9.52 32.64 29.80
CA LEU A 6 -8.32 32.59 28.94
C LEU A 6 -7.55 31.26 29.05
N ILE A 7 -8.05 30.29 29.82
CA ILE A 7 -7.45 28.95 29.99
C ILE A 7 -8.16 27.93 29.06
N GLY A 8 -8.75 28.40 27.96
CA GLY A 8 -9.67 27.62 27.13
C GLY A 8 -9.17 27.29 25.72
N THR A 9 -7.86 27.34 25.45
CA THR A 9 -7.37 27.18 24.07
C THR A 9 -5.98 26.54 24.02
N ALA A 10 -5.80 25.40 24.68
CA ALA A 10 -4.61 24.58 24.50
C ALA A 10 -4.95 23.33 23.69
N LEU A 11 -4.39 23.29 22.47
CA LEU A 11 -4.01 22.08 21.74
C LEU A 11 -5.14 21.11 21.34
N GLY A 12 -5.86 21.48 20.28
CA GLY A 12 -6.64 20.54 19.46
C GLY A 12 -5.99 20.20 18.12
N SER A 13 -4.65 20.31 18.00
CA SER A 13 -3.91 20.28 16.72
C SER A 13 -2.90 19.14 16.66
N GLY A 14 -3.32 17.93 17.00
CA GLY A 14 -2.54 16.72 16.84
C GLY A 14 -3.43 15.61 17.34
N LEU A 15 -3.96 14.71 16.52
CA LEU A 15 -3.19 13.73 15.77
C LEU A 15 -4.03 13.34 14.55
N ALA A 16 -3.87 14.02 13.43
CA ALA A 16 -4.27 13.44 12.15
C ALA A 16 -3.20 12.41 11.78
N PHE A 17 -3.32 11.19 12.33
CA PHE A 17 -2.56 10.06 11.81
C PHE A 17 -3.06 9.83 10.39
N ALA A 18 -2.33 10.34 9.40
CA ALA A 18 -2.51 9.91 8.03
C ALA A 18 -2.20 8.41 8.01
N ALA A 19 -3.23 7.59 7.81
CA ALA A 19 -3.04 6.19 7.52
C ALA A 19 -2.36 6.10 6.15
N HIS A 20 -1.03 6.03 6.15
CA HIS A 20 -0.27 5.71 4.96
C HIS A 20 -0.44 4.20 4.72
N ALA A 21 -1.42 3.82 3.89
CA ALA A 21 -1.34 2.52 3.24
C ALA A 21 -0.04 2.57 2.42
N GLN A 22 0.90 1.66 2.69
CA GLN A 22 2.04 1.52 1.80
C GLN A 22 1.48 1.12 0.43
N ASP A 23 1.66 1.96 -0.59
CA ASP A 23 1.35 1.64 -1.99
C ASP A 23 2.32 0.55 -2.49
N VAL A 24 2.36 -0.60 -1.82
CA VAL A 24 3.14 -1.75 -2.25
C VAL A 24 2.33 -2.42 -3.36
N LYS A 25 2.73 -2.13 -4.59
CA LYS A 25 2.25 -2.85 -5.76
C LYS A 25 2.85 -4.26 -5.73
N GLU A 26 2.21 -5.18 -5.02
CA GLU A 26 2.64 -6.58 -4.90
C GLU A 26 1.57 -7.52 -5.44
N VAL A 27 1.99 -8.58 -6.12
CA VAL A 27 1.10 -9.63 -6.64
C VAL A 27 1.51 -10.96 -6.03
N GLU A 28 0.58 -11.57 -5.29
CA GLU A 28 0.64 -12.96 -4.84
C GLU A 28 -0.37 -13.76 -5.67
N MET A 29 0.08 -14.83 -6.33
CA MET A 29 -0.78 -15.65 -7.18
C MET A 29 -0.65 -17.13 -6.82
N LEU A 30 -1.78 -17.73 -6.46
CA LEU A 30 -1.90 -19.18 -6.40
C LEU A 30 -2.22 -19.72 -7.81
N HIS A 31 -1.43 -20.66 -8.31
CA HIS A 31 -1.69 -21.32 -9.59
C HIS A 31 -1.34 -22.81 -9.56
N TRP A 32 -1.89 -23.56 -10.51
CA TRP A 32 -1.61 -25.00 -10.72
C TRP A 32 -0.97 -25.29 -12.08
N TRP A 33 -0.50 -24.26 -12.77
CA TRP A 33 0.32 -24.41 -13.98
C TRP A 33 1.61 -25.15 -13.69
N THR A 34 1.86 -26.24 -14.41
CA THR A 34 2.97 -27.17 -14.14
C THR A 34 3.77 -27.55 -15.39
N SER A 35 3.23 -27.30 -16.58
CA SER A 35 3.93 -27.57 -17.84
C SER A 35 4.93 -26.46 -18.18
N GLY A 36 5.92 -26.80 -19.01
CA GLY A 36 6.94 -25.84 -19.43
C GLY A 36 6.39 -24.66 -20.25
N GLY A 37 5.35 -24.89 -21.05
CA GLY A 37 4.68 -23.83 -21.82
C GLY A 37 3.91 -22.85 -20.94
N GLU A 38 3.27 -23.34 -19.88
CA GLU A 38 2.58 -22.48 -18.92
C GLU A 38 3.58 -21.67 -18.07
N ALA A 39 4.74 -22.24 -17.72
CA ALA A 39 5.81 -21.50 -17.06
C ALA A 39 6.35 -20.35 -17.93
N ALA A 40 6.44 -20.56 -19.25
CA ALA A 40 6.83 -19.50 -20.18
C ALA A 40 5.79 -18.36 -20.23
N ALA A 41 4.49 -18.70 -20.28
CA ALA A 41 3.42 -17.70 -20.22
C ALA A 41 3.41 -16.93 -18.88
N LEU A 42 3.70 -17.62 -17.77
CA LEU A 42 3.84 -17.00 -16.46
C LEU A 42 4.98 -15.96 -16.43
N ASN A 43 6.09 -16.24 -17.10
CA ASN A 43 7.20 -15.29 -17.18
C ASN A 43 6.82 -14.03 -17.97
N VAL A 44 6.08 -14.17 -19.08
CA VAL A 44 5.55 -13.02 -19.83
C VAL A 44 4.67 -12.14 -18.94
N LEU A 45 3.77 -12.75 -18.16
CA LEU A 45 2.92 -12.02 -17.22
C LEU A 45 3.73 -11.30 -16.13
N LYS A 46 4.74 -11.96 -15.56
CA LYS A 46 5.65 -11.36 -14.56
C LYS A 46 6.38 -10.14 -15.11
N GLU A 47 6.90 -10.24 -16.34
CA GLU A 47 7.59 -9.13 -17.00
C GLU A 47 6.68 -7.94 -17.23
N ASP A 48 5.44 -8.16 -17.67
CA ASP A 48 4.48 -7.08 -17.91
C ASP A 48 4.01 -6.41 -16.62
N LEU A 49 3.91 -7.14 -15.52
CA LEU A 49 3.64 -6.58 -14.20
C LEU A 49 4.83 -5.80 -13.65
N ALA A 50 6.05 -6.28 -13.88
CA ALA A 50 7.26 -5.55 -13.52
C ALA A 50 7.35 -4.20 -14.26
N LYS A 51 6.99 -4.16 -15.56
CA LYS A 51 6.90 -2.90 -16.34
C LYS A 51 5.89 -1.91 -15.77
N GLN A 52 4.84 -2.41 -15.11
CA GLN A 52 3.82 -1.61 -14.45
C GLN A 52 4.19 -1.22 -13.00
N GLY A 53 5.38 -1.64 -12.54
CA GLY A 53 5.91 -1.36 -11.21
C GLY A 53 5.38 -2.28 -10.11
N PHE A 54 4.85 -3.46 -10.46
CA PHE A 54 4.46 -4.46 -9.48
C PHE A 54 5.65 -5.37 -9.15
N ALA A 55 5.84 -5.63 -7.86
CA ALA A 55 6.67 -6.71 -7.35
C ALA A 55 5.88 -8.03 -7.36
N TRP A 56 6.52 -9.12 -7.78
CA TRP A 56 5.94 -10.45 -7.74
C TRP A 56 6.51 -11.22 -6.56
N LYS A 57 5.65 -11.92 -5.80
CA LYS A 57 6.05 -12.75 -4.66
C LYS A 57 5.68 -14.21 -4.84
#